data_AF-A0A5B9MNN1-F1
#
_entry.id   AF-A0A5B9MNN1-F1
#
_cell.length_a   1.000
_cell.length_b   1.000
_cell.length_c   1.000
_cell.angle_alpha   90.00
_cell.angle_beta   90.00
_cell.angle_gamma   90.00
#
_symmetry.space_group_name_H-M   'P 1'
#
loop_
_entity.id
_entity.type
_entity.pdbx_description
1 polymer ?
#
loop_
_entity_poly.entity_id
_entity_poly.type
_entity_poly.pdbx_seq_one_letter_code
_entity_poly.pdbx_strand_id
1 'polypeptide(L)'
;MNQQTDPAPARNPDESRLDLGRLLPIGALVLVVGFGGFAYLKSLQEAENAESRLAEQTNQNMELQKQMANLQTVMEDLRTAKVYEEQEKSISQVNSMAVIEQGELVSAQIDLLSQKQSALSKRISELEKGDVGRKIAASPKLVAEYNAALDVTLPGPTICSSLSSRLDRLMIAPAKAIDEKVGGYVPSGALQSSLASIESQVSDALAALDRVTSDIEAIVQQAQSLQPNESQTLAQAISILSQAQDAKRRELVSGQVEQAKKEAAEKLAAQEAENRAKIAEAERKAAEMVGDETAAKILADAKSIKAEIDAAKAVRAAAEAKAQLVREYNRELPQVKQYLQAFLADGRKLRTAGSGPASLSYLVGKGALTPSNTGLEELLSLGSYYNDRPRGALPEFFYFNSVNVTGKNDKIAAIEKAQQFLIKFGELMVENGTLAK
;
A
#
# COMPACT_ATOMS: atom_id res chain seq x y z
N MET A 1 40.83 38.03 -27.36
CA MET A 1 40.69 38.53 -28.75
C MET A 1 39.25 38.96 -28.94
N ASN A 2 39.04 40.26 -29.14
CA ASN A 2 37.85 40.98 -29.67
C ASN A 2 36.49 40.82 -28.97
N GLN A 3 35.59 41.80 -28.89
CA GLN A 3 35.51 43.26 -29.07
C GLN A 3 34.13 43.57 -28.44
N GLN A 4 33.99 44.31 -27.35
CA GLN A 4 33.73 45.75 -27.26
C GLN A 4 32.78 46.29 -28.34
N THR A 5 31.52 46.57 -27.94
CA THR A 5 30.65 47.59 -28.52
C THR A 5 29.75 48.20 -27.43
N ASP A 6 29.72 49.53 -27.40
CA ASP A 6 29.09 50.46 -26.47
C ASP A 6 27.56 50.37 -26.34
N PRO A 7 27.00 51.05 -25.32
CA PRO A 7 25.83 51.89 -25.56
C PRO A 7 26.01 53.33 -25.05
N ALA A 8 25.63 54.28 -25.91
CA ALA A 8 25.23 55.65 -25.56
C ALA A 8 23.74 55.80 -25.96
N PRO A 9 22.95 56.71 -25.36
CA PRO A 9 23.21 58.15 -25.50
C PRO A 9 22.97 59.02 -24.26
N ALA A 10 23.62 60.17 -24.32
CA ALA A 10 23.54 61.30 -23.41
C ALA A 10 22.17 62.01 -23.44
N ARG A 11 21.77 62.58 -22.29
CA ARG A 11 20.90 63.75 -22.19
C ARG A 11 21.39 64.66 -21.06
N ASN A 12 22.00 65.77 -21.44
CA ASN A 12 22.15 66.95 -20.59
C ASN A 12 20.80 67.70 -20.55
N PRO A 13 20.32 68.15 -19.38
CA PRO A 13 19.38 69.27 -19.31
C PRO A 13 20.18 70.58 -19.29
N ASP A 14 19.93 71.39 -20.31
CA ASP A 14 20.48 72.73 -20.48
C ASP A 14 19.80 73.68 -19.48
N GLU A 15 20.58 74.19 -18.54
CA GLU A 15 20.23 75.30 -17.66
C GLU A 15 20.31 76.60 -18.46
N SER A 16 19.17 77.25 -18.70
CA SER A 16 19.16 78.63 -19.19
C SER A 16 18.24 79.47 -18.32
N ARG A 17 18.86 80.02 -17.27
CA ARG A 17 18.41 81.19 -16.52
C ARG A 17 18.28 82.36 -17.49
N LEU A 18 17.14 83.05 -17.48
CA LEU A 18 17.02 84.39 -18.04
C LEU A 18 16.75 85.38 -16.91
N ASP A 19 17.67 86.33 -16.88
CA ASP A 19 17.96 87.32 -15.88
C ASP A 19 16.92 88.45 -15.87
N LEU A 20 16.48 88.84 -14.67
CA LEU A 20 15.67 90.04 -14.44
C LEU A 20 16.60 91.26 -14.37
N GLY A 21 16.61 92.09 -15.42
CA GLY A 21 17.42 93.30 -15.49
C GLY A 21 16.65 94.55 -15.95
N ARG A 22 16.22 95.35 -14.95
CA ARG A 22 15.87 96.80 -14.94
C ARG A 22 16.22 97.65 -16.18
N LEU A 23 15.31 98.57 -16.55
CA LEU A 23 15.50 100.04 -16.40
C LEU A 23 14.29 100.87 -16.91
N LEU A 24 13.84 101.79 -16.05
CA LEU A 24 13.01 102.98 -16.30
C LEU A 24 13.78 104.03 -17.15
N PRO A 25 13.12 105.02 -17.81
CA PRO A 25 12.76 106.31 -17.18
C PRO A 25 11.34 106.82 -17.57
N ILE A 26 10.52 107.36 -16.66
CA ILE A 26 10.36 108.76 -16.17
C ILE A 26 9.96 109.81 -17.23
N GLY A 27 8.79 110.44 -16.97
CA GLY A 27 8.39 111.81 -17.36
C GLY A 27 7.17 111.85 -18.31
N ALA A 28 6.07 112.60 -18.10
CA ALA A 28 5.67 113.65 -17.17
C ALA A 28 4.11 113.65 -17.09
N LEU A 29 3.47 113.67 -15.91
CA LEU A 29 2.96 114.84 -15.15
C LEU A 29 1.98 115.75 -15.92
N VAL A 30 0.72 115.83 -15.45
CA VAL A 30 -0.03 117.06 -15.05
C VAL A 30 -1.51 116.70 -14.74
N LEU A 31 -1.86 116.88 -13.46
CA LEU A 31 -3.12 117.36 -12.85
C LEU A 31 -4.47 117.19 -13.56
N VAL A 32 -5.39 116.44 -12.92
CA VAL A 32 -6.77 116.88 -12.67
C VAL A 32 -7.24 116.39 -11.29
N VAL A 33 -7.32 117.33 -10.34
CA VAL A 33 -8.05 117.18 -9.07
C VAL A 33 -9.54 117.32 -9.38
N GLY A 34 -10.38 116.36 -8.93
CA GLY A 34 -11.84 116.60 -8.92
C GLY A 34 -12.81 115.44 -9.14
N PHE A 35 -12.37 114.18 -9.22
CA PHE A 35 -13.29 112.99 -9.30
C PHE A 35 -12.77 111.78 -8.48
N GLY A 36 -11.90 112.04 -7.50
CA GLY A 36 -11.09 111.01 -6.81
C GLY A 36 -11.83 110.12 -5.81
N GLY A 37 -13.09 110.38 -5.47
CA GLY A 37 -13.83 109.55 -4.50
C GLY A 37 -14.44 108.29 -5.12
N PHE A 38 -15.06 108.42 -6.29
CA PHE A 38 -15.83 107.32 -6.91
C PHE A 38 -14.96 106.40 -7.79
N ALA A 39 -13.96 106.97 -8.47
CA ALA A 39 -12.96 106.17 -9.20
C ALA A 39 -12.04 105.40 -8.25
N TYR A 40 -11.72 105.96 -7.08
CA TYR A 40 -10.92 105.28 -6.05
C TYR A 40 -11.68 104.12 -5.40
N LEU A 41 -12.96 104.30 -5.07
CA LEU A 41 -13.81 103.22 -4.56
C LEU A 41 -14.04 102.10 -5.59
N LYS A 42 -14.24 102.42 -6.87
CA LYS A 42 -14.34 101.42 -7.93
C LYS A 42 -13.00 100.69 -8.15
N SER A 43 -11.88 101.41 -8.11
CA SER A 43 -10.54 100.80 -8.20
C SER A 43 -10.20 99.91 -6.99
N LEU A 44 -10.71 100.23 -5.80
CA LEU A 44 -10.57 99.38 -4.61
C LEU A 44 -11.43 98.12 -4.72
N GLN A 45 -12.65 98.23 -5.24
CA GLN A 45 -13.52 97.07 -5.46
C GLN A 45 -13.01 96.17 -6.61
N GLU A 46 -12.43 96.75 -7.65
CA GLU A 46 -11.74 96.00 -8.72
C GLU A 46 -10.44 95.38 -8.23
N ALA A 47 -9.69 96.04 -7.33
CA ALA A 47 -8.52 95.48 -6.67
C ALA A 47 -8.89 94.31 -5.75
N GLU A 48 -9.96 94.43 -4.95
CA GLU A 48 -10.45 93.37 -4.07
C GLU A 48 -10.97 92.16 -4.88
N ASN A 49 -11.65 92.40 -6.00
CA ASN A 49 -12.04 91.34 -6.94
C ASN A 49 -10.83 90.72 -7.66
N ALA A 50 -9.80 91.50 -7.97
CA ALA A 50 -8.56 91.00 -8.58
C ALA A 50 -7.74 90.16 -7.58
N GLU A 51 -7.68 90.58 -6.32
CA GLU A 51 -7.06 89.81 -5.23
C GLU A 51 -7.82 88.52 -4.96
N SER A 52 -9.16 88.55 -4.96
CA SER A 52 -9.99 87.35 -4.84
C SER A 52 -9.77 86.36 -5.98
N ARG A 53 -9.70 86.85 -7.24
CA ARG A 53 -9.37 86.02 -8.41
C ARG A 53 -7.95 85.46 -8.37
N LEU A 54 -6.98 86.26 -7.91
CA LEU A 54 -5.60 85.81 -7.75
C LEU A 54 -5.52 84.73 -6.66
N ALA A 55 -6.20 84.93 -5.53
CA ALA A 55 -6.30 83.94 -4.46
C ALA A 55 -6.96 82.64 -4.96
N GLU A 56 -8.04 82.74 -5.73
CA GLU A 56 -8.70 81.58 -6.35
C GLU A 56 -7.77 80.87 -7.34
N GLN A 57 -7.05 81.60 -8.20
CA GLN A 57 -6.05 81.01 -9.10
C GLN A 57 -4.89 80.36 -8.35
N THR A 58 -4.41 80.96 -7.27
CA THR A 58 -3.35 80.35 -6.44
C THR A 58 -3.83 79.08 -5.75
N ASN A 59 -5.08 79.05 -5.25
CA ASN A 59 -5.68 77.85 -4.68
C ASN A 59 -5.88 76.75 -5.74
N GLN A 60 -6.34 77.09 -6.94
CA GLN A 60 -6.47 76.15 -8.05
C GLN A 60 -5.12 75.59 -8.48
N ASN A 61 -4.08 76.43 -8.55
CA ASN A 61 -2.72 76.00 -8.86
C ASN A 61 -2.14 75.10 -7.77
N MET A 62 -2.37 75.40 -6.49
CA MET A 62 -1.97 74.52 -5.38
C MET A 62 -2.68 73.17 -5.43
N GLU A 63 -3.99 73.15 -5.72
CA GLU A 63 -4.74 71.91 -5.83
C GLU A 63 -4.28 71.07 -7.04
N LEU A 64 -4.00 71.70 -8.18
CA LEU A 64 -3.39 71.04 -9.34
C LEU A 64 -2.01 70.48 -9.03
N GLN A 65 -1.15 71.23 -8.34
CA GLN A 65 0.16 70.74 -7.90
C GLN A 65 0.02 69.54 -6.97
N LYS A 66 -0.95 69.57 -6.05
CA LYS A 66 -1.25 68.45 -5.16
C LYS A 66 -1.75 67.22 -5.92
N GLN A 67 -2.62 67.40 -6.92
CA GLN A 67 -3.09 66.32 -7.78
C GLN A 67 -1.95 65.72 -8.62
N MET A 68 -1.06 66.54 -9.17
CA MET A 68 0.11 66.09 -9.92
C MET A 68 1.08 65.32 -9.03
N ALA A 69 1.33 65.79 -7.80
CA ALA A 69 2.15 65.08 -6.82
C ALA A 69 1.54 63.72 -6.44
N ASN A 70 0.23 63.67 -6.17
CA ASN A 70 -0.46 62.40 -5.89
C ASN A 70 -0.40 61.43 -7.08
N LEU A 71 -0.57 61.92 -8.31
CA LEU A 71 -0.47 61.09 -9.51
C LEU A 71 0.95 60.56 -9.72
N GLN A 72 1.97 61.39 -9.44
CA GLN A 72 3.37 60.95 -9.46
C GLN A 72 3.62 59.83 -8.46
N THR A 73 3.12 59.94 -7.23
CA THR A 73 3.22 58.87 -6.22
C THR A 73 2.54 57.58 -6.69
N VAL A 74 1.30 57.67 -7.20
CA VAL A 74 0.57 56.48 -7.69
C VAL A 74 1.28 55.82 -8.87
N MET A 75 1.86 56.61 -9.78
CA MET A 75 2.63 56.09 -10.91
C MET A 75 3.92 55.39 -10.46
N GLU A 76 4.60 55.92 -9.45
CA GLU A 76 5.81 55.31 -8.89
C GLU A 76 5.49 54.02 -8.11
N ASP A 77 4.41 54.00 -7.35
CA ASP A 77 3.90 52.80 -6.67
C ASP A 77 3.50 51.72 -7.70
N LEU A 78 2.82 52.10 -8.78
CA LEU A 78 2.46 51.18 -9.86
C LEU A 78 3.69 50.64 -10.59
N ARG A 79 4.71 51.49 -10.81
CA ARG A 79 5.97 51.07 -11.42
C ARG A 79 6.71 50.08 -10.53
N THR A 80 6.78 50.37 -9.24
CA THR A 80 7.39 49.51 -8.23
C THR A 80 6.66 48.18 -8.14
N ALA A 81 5.33 48.18 -8.11
CA ALA A 81 4.51 46.98 -8.11
C ALA A 81 4.74 46.12 -9.36
N LYS A 82 4.85 46.73 -10.55
CA LYS A 82 5.18 46.01 -11.79
C LYS A 82 6.56 45.35 -11.75
N VAL A 83 7.57 46.06 -11.22
CA VAL A 83 8.92 45.49 -11.06
C VAL A 83 8.90 44.29 -10.11
N TYR A 84 8.17 44.36 -8.99
CA TYR A 84 7.99 43.23 -8.10
C TYR A 84 7.26 42.06 -8.76
N GLU A 85 6.20 42.33 -9.53
CA GLU A 85 5.46 41.29 -10.28
C GLU A 85 6.36 40.58 -11.32
N GLU A 86 7.19 41.33 -12.05
CA GLU A 86 8.17 40.78 -13.00
C GLU A 86 9.25 39.95 -12.29
N GLN A 87 9.74 40.42 -11.14
CA GLN A 87 10.69 39.67 -10.32
C GLN A 87 10.10 38.36 -9.80
N GLU A 88 8.89 38.39 -9.25
CA GLU A 88 8.18 37.18 -8.79
C GLU A 88 7.94 36.19 -9.92
N LYS A 89 7.56 36.67 -11.11
CA LYS A 89 7.44 35.82 -12.31
C LYS A 89 8.77 35.17 -12.68
N SER A 90 9.87 35.92 -12.66
CA SER A 90 11.20 35.39 -12.98
C SER A 90 11.66 34.33 -11.96
N ILE A 91 11.44 34.57 -10.67
CA ILE A 91 11.78 33.62 -9.59
C ILE A 91 10.93 32.34 -9.71
N SER A 92 9.63 32.50 -9.95
CA SER A 92 8.69 31.40 -10.21
C SER A 92 9.14 30.54 -11.40
N GLN A 93 9.58 31.17 -12.49
CA GLN A 93 10.10 30.46 -13.67
C GLN A 93 11.39 29.69 -13.36
N VAL A 94 12.36 30.33 -12.70
CA VAL A 94 13.63 29.69 -12.31
C VAL A 94 13.37 28.48 -11.41
N ASN A 95 12.49 28.61 -10.42
CA ASN A 95 12.14 27.52 -9.52
C ASN A 95 11.43 26.36 -10.25
N SER A 96 10.56 26.67 -11.21
CA SER A 96 9.89 25.66 -12.03
C SER A 96 10.89 24.91 -12.92
N MET A 97 11.81 25.65 -13.55
CA MET A 97 12.87 25.07 -14.39
C MET A 97 13.77 24.13 -13.59
N ALA A 98 14.19 24.52 -12.38
CA ALA A 98 15.03 23.68 -11.53
C ALA A 98 14.34 22.34 -11.17
N VAL A 99 13.01 22.37 -10.92
CA VAL A 99 12.25 21.16 -10.64
C VAL A 99 12.12 20.27 -11.89
N ILE A 100 11.92 20.86 -13.07
CA ILE A 100 11.89 20.10 -14.33
C ILE A 100 13.25 19.48 -14.61
N GLU A 101 14.34 20.22 -14.46
CA GLU A 101 15.71 19.71 -14.64
C GLU A 101 15.99 18.52 -13.70
N GLN A 102 15.61 18.63 -12.42
CA GLN A 102 15.71 17.50 -11.49
C GLN A 102 14.81 16.33 -11.94
N GLY A 103 13.60 16.61 -12.43
CA GLY A 103 12.70 15.61 -12.99
C GLY A 103 13.30 14.86 -14.19
N GLU A 104 13.92 15.57 -15.12
CA GLU A 104 14.61 15.00 -16.29
C GLU A 104 15.80 14.13 -15.86
N LEU A 105 16.57 14.56 -14.86
CA LEU A 105 17.66 13.77 -14.30
C LEU A 105 17.16 12.46 -13.69
N VAL A 106 16.08 12.52 -12.89
CA VAL A 106 15.46 11.32 -12.31
C VAL A 106 14.88 10.42 -13.40
N SER A 107 14.29 10.99 -14.46
CA SER A 107 13.80 10.24 -15.63
C SER A 107 14.94 9.47 -16.31
N ALA A 108 16.07 10.12 -16.58
CA ALA A 108 17.24 9.48 -17.17
C ALA A 108 17.80 8.35 -16.28
N GLN A 109 17.75 8.50 -14.95
CA GLN A 109 18.14 7.44 -14.01
C GLN A 109 17.15 6.25 -14.03
N ILE A 110 15.85 6.49 -14.19
CA ILE A 110 14.84 5.42 -14.36
C ILE A 110 15.10 4.65 -15.66
N ASP A 111 15.45 5.35 -16.74
CA ASP A 111 15.81 4.72 -18.02
C ASP A 111 17.07 3.86 -17.89
N LEU A 112 18.09 4.36 -17.19
CA LEU A 112 19.30 3.59 -16.88
C LEU A 112 18.98 2.35 -16.06
N LEU A 113 18.11 2.47 -15.05
CA LEU A 113 17.65 1.36 -14.23
C LEU A 113 16.97 0.28 -15.08
N SER A 114 16.07 0.69 -15.99
CA SER A 114 15.38 -0.20 -16.92
C SER A 114 16.34 -0.94 -17.86
N GLN A 115 17.35 -0.24 -18.39
CA GLN A 115 18.40 -0.82 -19.24
C GLN A 115 19.24 -1.84 -18.46
N LYS A 116 19.71 -1.50 -17.25
CA LYS A 116 20.49 -2.41 -16.41
C LYS A 116 19.68 -3.65 -16.01
N GLN A 117 18.41 -3.49 -15.65
CA GLN A 117 17.52 -4.60 -15.30
C GLN A 117 17.34 -5.56 -16.50
N SER A 118 17.15 -5.01 -17.70
CA SER A 118 17.04 -5.80 -18.94
C SER A 118 18.34 -6.52 -19.27
N ALA A 119 19.48 -5.85 -19.14
CA ALA A 119 20.80 -6.43 -19.37
C ALA A 119 21.11 -7.57 -18.38
N LEU A 120 20.83 -7.36 -17.09
CA LEU A 120 21.01 -8.39 -16.07
C LEU A 120 20.09 -9.60 -16.31
N SER A 121 18.81 -9.38 -16.64
CA SER A 121 17.87 -10.47 -16.95
C SER A 121 18.34 -11.30 -18.14
N LYS A 122 18.80 -10.64 -19.21
CA LYS A 122 19.40 -11.33 -20.37
C LYS A 122 20.64 -12.13 -19.96
N ARG A 123 21.53 -11.52 -19.18
CA ARG A 123 22.75 -12.16 -18.69
C ARG A 123 22.47 -13.39 -17.83
N ILE A 124 21.50 -13.32 -16.92
CA ILE A 124 21.04 -14.45 -16.11
C ILE A 124 20.53 -15.58 -17.01
N SER A 125 19.66 -15.29 -17.98
CA SER A 125 19.13 -16.30 -18.91
C SER A 125 20.22 -16.97 -19.76
N GLU A 126 21.23 -16.20 -20.19
CA GLU A 126 22.40 -16.71 -20.91
C GLU A 126 23.27 -17.60 -20.01
N LEU A 127 23.54 -17.17 -18.77
CA LEU A 127 24.30 -17.96 -17.80
C LEU A 127 23.55 -19.22 -17.39
N GLU A 128 22.23 -19.22 -17.29
CA GLU A 128 21.46 -20.39 -16.90
C GLU A 128 21.52 -21.54 -17.92
N LYS A 129 21.72 -21.21 -19.20
CA LYS A 129 21.62 -22.15 -20.32
C LYS A 129 22.93 -22.39 -21.07
N GLY A 130 23.86 -21.44 -21.02
CA GLY A 130 25.10 -21.44 -21.80
C GLY A 130 26.26 -22.17 -21.14
N ASP A 131 27.37 -22.25 -21.87
CA ASP A 131 28.59 -22.98 -21.45
C ASP A 131 29.25 -22.37 -20.22
N VAL A 132 29.22 -21.04 -20.09
CA VAL A 132 29.71 -20.36 -18.87
C VAL A 132 28.91 -20.81 -17.64
N GLY A 133 27.60 -20.96 -17.78
CA GLY A 133 26.74 -21.55 -16.77
C GLY A 133 27.14 -22.97 -16.37
N ARG A 134 27.42 -23.81 -17.37
CA ARG A 134 27.88 -25.17 -17.15
C ARG A 134 29.20 -25.23 -16.39
N LYS A 135 30.09 -24.24 -16.57
CA LYS A 135 31.30 -24.12 -15.75
C LYS A 135 30.99 -23.76 -14.30
N ILE A 136 30.06 -22.84 -14.05
CA ILE A 136 29.58 -22.53 -12.69
C ILE A 136 28.95 -23.79 -12.07
N ALA A 137 28.12 -24.50 -12.83
CA ALA A 137 27.46 -25.75 -12.43
C ALA A 137 28.44 -26.91 -12.09
N ALA A 138 29.70 -26.83 -12.52
CA ALA A 138 30.73 -27.81 -12.15
C ALA A 138 31.20 -27.67 -10.69
N SER A 139 30.89 -26.55 -10.02
CA SER A 139 31.26 -26.31 -8.62
C SER A 139 30.03 -26.03 -7.75
N PRO A 140 29.66 -26.94 -6.83
CA PRO A 140 28.52 -26.71 -5.92
C PRO A 140 28.65 -25.43 -5.09
N LYS A 141 29.88 -25.03 -4.76
CA LYS A 141 30.16 -23.78 -4.05
C LYS A 141 29.77 -22.55 -4.89
N LEU A 142 30.18 -22.52 -6.16
CA LEU A 142 29.85 -21.39 -7.05
C LEU A 142 28.36 -21.33 -7.38
N VAL A 143 27.69 -22.49 -7.48
CA VAL A 143 26.22 -22.55 -7.62
C VAL A 143 25.53 -21.92 -6.40
N ALA A 144 26.00 -22.23 -5.19
CA ALA A 144 25.45 -21.64 -3.97
C ALA A 144 25.71 -20.13 -3.87
N GLU A 145 26.92 -19.67 -4.25
CA GLU A 145 27.25 -18.24 -4.31
C GLU A 145 26.40 -17.49 -5.35
N TYR A 146 26.19 -18.10 -6.53
CA TYR A 146 25.33 -17.54 -7.57
C TYR A 146 23.87 -17.44 -7.11
N ASN A 147 23.34 -18.50 -6.47
CA ASN A 147 21.99 -18.45 -5.92
C ASN A 147 21.86 -17.37 -4.84
N ALA A 148 22.84 -17.27 -3.95
CA ALA A 148 22.86 -16.25 -2.90
C ALA A 148 22.94 -14.82 -3.46
N ALA A 149 23.66 -14.61 -4.57
CA ALA A 149 23.70 -13.32 -5.25
C ALA A 149 22.33 -12.95 -5.84
N LEU A 150 21.57 -13.92 -6.33
CA LEU A 150 20.20 -13.71 -6.83
C LEU A 150 19.14 -13.57 -5.72
N ASP A 151 19.40 -14.10 -4.53
CA ASP A 151 18.52 -13.97 -3.36
C ASP A 151 18.49 -12.54 -2.78
N VAL A 152 19.43 -11.67 -3.19
CA VAL A 152 19.36 -10.23 -2.90
C VAL A 152 18.07 -9.67 -3.50
N THR A 153 17.33 -8.84 -2.74
CA THR A 153 16.05 -8.27 -3.20
C THR A 153 16.26 -7.42 -4.45
N LEU A 154 16.08 -8.04 -5.62
CA LEU A 154 16.14 -7.36 -6.89
C LEU A 154 14.92 -6.45 -7.06
N PRO A 155 15.09 -5.29 -7.72
CA PRO A 155 13.96 -4.45 -8.07
C PRO A 155 12.96 -5.26 -8.92
N GLY A 156 11.67 -5.23 -8.53
CA GLY A 156 10.63 -5.96 -9.25
C GLY A 156 10.49 -5.50 -10.71
N PRO A 157 9.89 -6.32 -11.59
CA PRO A 157 9.78 -6.00 -13.02
C PRO A 157 8.93 -4.76 -13.32
N THR A 158 8.11 -4.31 -12.37
CA THR A 158 7.20 -3.16 -12.50
C THR A 158 7.75 -1.88 -11.86
N ILE A 159 8.95 -1.90 -11.28
CA ILE A 159 9.48 -0.74 -10.54
C ILE A 159 9.67 0.47 -11.47
N CYS A 160 10.27 0.26 -12.64
CA CYS A 160 10.57 1.33 -13.59
C CYS A 160 9.29 2.01 -14.10
N SER A 161 8.29 1.23 -14.51
CA SER A 161 7.01 1.77 -14.99
C SER A 161 6.22 2.48 -13.89
N SER A 162 6.27 1.97 -12.66
CA SER A 162 5.64 2.60 -11.48
C SER A 162 6.32 3.93 -11.12
N LEU A 163 7.65 3.97 -11.11
CA LEU A 163 8.43 5.19 -10.82
C LEU A 163 8.25 6.23 -11.93
N SER A 164 8.32 5.83 -13.20
CA SER A 164 8.05 6.72 -14.35
C SER A 164 6.66 7.33 -14.26
N SER A 165 5.63 6.52 -14.04
CA SER A 165 4.25 7.01 -13.92
C SER A 165 4.06 7.97 -12.73
N ARG A 166 4.80 7.76 -11.64
CA ARG A 166 4.80 8.69 -10.49
C ARG A 166 5.49 9.99 -10.85
N LEU A 167 6.65 9.94 -11.50
CA LEU A 167 7.40 11.10 -11.95
C LEU A 167 6.60 11.93 -12.94
N ASP A 168 6.01 11.31 -13.96
CA ASP A 168 5.19 11.98 -14.98
C ASP A 168 4.07 12.80 -14.34
N ARG A 169 3.36 12.23 -13.35
CA ARG A 169 2.31 12.94 -12.61
C ARG A 169 2.83 14.14 -11.82
N LEU A 170 4.03 14.04 -11.25
CA LEU A 170 4.65 15.15 -10.50
C LEU A 170 5.09 16.29 -11.41
N MET A 171 5.47 15.99 -12.67
CA MET A 171 5.98 16.98 -13.62
C MET A 171 4.90 17.78 -14.35
N ILE A 172 3.63 17.37 -14.30
CA ILE A 172 2.51 18.08 -14.97
C ILE A 172 2.41 19.55 -14.53
N ALA A 173 2.41 19.80 -13.22
CA ALA A 173 2.19 21.16 -12.71
C ALA A 173 3.39 22.11 -12.98
N PRO A 174 4.65 21.72 -12.73
CA PRO A 174 5.81 22.51 -13.14
C PRO A 174 5.85 22.80 -14.65
N ALA A 175 5.61 21.79 -15.50
CA ALA A 175 5.61 21.97 -16.94
C ALA A 175 4.56 22.99 -17.40
N LYS A 176 3.32 22.84 -16.89
CA LYS A 176 2.23 23.77 -17.18
C LYS A 176 2.55 25.21 -16.73
N ALA A 177 3.20 25.37 -15.58
CA ALA A 177 3.57 26.70 -15.07
C ALA A 177 4.56 27.43 -16.01
N ILE A 178 5.49 26.70 -16.62
CA ILE A 178 6.41 27.24 -17.63
C ILE A 178 5.66 27.57 -18.93
N ASP A 179 4.87 26.62 -19.45
CA ASP A 179 4.18 26.76 -20.74
C ASP A 179 3.20 27.94 -20.74
N GLU A 180 2.41 28.09 -19.68
CA GLU A 180 1.41 29.15 -19.54
C GLU A 180 1.99 30.46 -18.99
N LYS A 181 3.28 30.49 -18.65
CA LYS A 181 3.96 31.63 -18.00
C LYS A 181 3.21 32.12 -16.76
N VAL A 182 2.68 31.18 -15.97
CA VAL A 182 1.90 31.50 -14.76
C VAL A 182 2.84 32.15 -13.73
N GLY A 183 2.58 33.42 -13.42
CA GLY A 183 3.26 34.09 -12.31
C GLY A 183 2.84 33.51 -10.97
N GLY A 184 3.79 33.32 -10.05
CA GLY A 184 3.52 32.92 -8.66
C GLY A 184 3.42 31.41 -8.42
N TYR A 185 3.81 30.55 -9.37
CA TYR A 185 3.96 29.13 -9.08
C TYR A 185 5.21 28.90 -8.21
N VAL A 186 4.99 28.35 -7.02
CA VAL A 186 6.06 27.94 -6.11
C VAL A 186 5.97 26.44 -5.91
N PRO A 187 7.01 25.65 -6.28
CA PRO A 187 7.04 24.23 -6.01
C PRO A 187 6.78 23.94 -4.53
N SER A 188 5.82 23.06 -4.25
CA SER A 188 5.52 22.71 -2.87
C SER A 188 6.63 21.84 -2.28
N GLY A 189 6.87 21.95 -0.97
CA GLY A 189 7.81 21.05 -0.27
C GLY A 189 7.42 19.56 -0.42
N ALA A 190 6.13 19.27 -0.58
CA ALA A 190 5.61 17.93 -0.85
C ALA A 190 6.03 17.40 -2.24
N LEU A 191 6.04 18.25 -3.27
CA LEU A 191 6.55 17.90 -4.60
C LEU A 191 8.04 17.55 -4.54
N GLN A 192 8.84 18.42 -3.93
CA GLN A 192 10.28 18.21 -3.77
C GLN A 192 10.59 16.93 -2.98
N SER A 193 9.86 16.69 -1.88
CA SER A 193 10.01 15.46 -1.09
C SER A 193 9.63 14.20 -1.88
N SER A 194 8.58 14.29 -2.71
CA SER A 194 8.16 13.18 -3.56
C SER A 194 9.19 12.89 -4.65
N LEU A 195 9.80 13.92 -5.24
CA LEU A 195 10.84 13.79 -6.25
C LEU A 195 12.11 13.16 -5.64
N ALA A 196 12.58 13.67 -4.49
CA ALA A 196 13.70 13.11 -3.75
C ALA A 196 13.45 11.64 -3.33
N SER A 197 12.20 11.29 -2.99
CA SER A 197 11.83 9.91 -2.69
C SER A 197 11.92 8.98 -3.90
N ILE A 198 11.55 9.45 -5.10
CA ILE A 198 11.73 8.69 -6.34
C ILE A 198 13.22 8.55 -6.64
N GLU A 199 13.99 9.63 -6.56
CA GLU A 199 15.44 9.63 -6.77
C GLU A 199 16.15 8.62 -5.85
N SER A 200 15.84 8.63 -4.54
CA SER A 200 16.37 7.65 -3.58
C SER A 200 16.01 6.21 -3.97
N GLN A 201 14.76 5.94 -4.36
CA GLN A 201 14.32 4.61 -4.79
C GLN A 201 15.07 4.13 -6.03
N VAL A 202 15.32 5.02 -7.00
CA VAL A 202 16.08 4.70 -8.21
C VAL A 202 17.55 4.43 -7.87
N SER A 203 18.16 5.26 -7.04
CA SER A 203 19.54 5.11 -6.58
C SER A 203 19.76 3.79 -5.85
N ASP A 204 18.88 3.46 -4.89
CA ASP A 204 18.94 2.20 -4.14
C ASP A 204 18.79 0.98 -5.07
N ALA A 205 17.87 1.07 -6.04
CA ALA A 205 17.65 0.01 -7.03
C ALA A 205 18.85 -0.18 -7.97
N LEU A 206 19.48 0.92 -8.41
CA LEU A 206 20.69 0.90 -9.23
C LEU A 206 21.86 0.28 -8.45
N ALA A 207 22.06 0.67 -7.20
CA ALA A 207 23.10 0.13 -6.34
C ALA A 207 22.92 -1.38 -6.10
N ALA A 208 21.67 -1.84 -5.91
CA ALA A 208 21.35 -3.25 -5.79
C ALA A 208 21.69 -4.03 -7.08
N LEU A 209 21.33 -3.51 -8.26
CA LEU A 209 21.67 -4.13 -9.53
C LEU A 209 23.19 -4.18 -9.78
N ASP A 210 23.91 -3.11 -9.46
CA ASP A 210 25.36 -3.05 -9.65
C ASP A 210 26.09 -4.05 -8.76
N ARG A 211 25.63 -4.21 -7.50
CA ARG A 211 26.14 -5.23 -6.60
C ARG A 211 25.92 -6.65 -7.16
N VAL A 212 24.70 -6.99 -7.54
CA VAL A 212 24.39 -8.33 -8.08
C VAL A 212 25.15 -8.59 -9.38
N THR A 213 25.26 -7.60 -10.26
CA THR A 213 26.05 -7.72 -11.49
C THR A 213 27.53 -7.97 -11.18
N SER A 214 28.11 -7.22 -10.24
CA SER A 214 29.49 -7.41 -9.81
C SER A 214 29.73 -8.79 -9.19
N ASP A 215 28.82 -9.26 -8.34
CA ASP A 215 28.91 -10.57 -7.70
C ASP A 215 28.83 -11.70 -8.74
N ILE A 216 27.91 -11.60 -9.71
CA ILE A 216 27.79 -12.56 -10.81
C ILE A 216 29.06 -12.57 -11.67
N GLU A 217 29.60 -11.40 -12.04
CA GLU A 217 30.82 -11.36 -12.85
C GLU A 217 32.03 -11.92 -12.08
N ALA A 218 32.14 -11.68 -10.77
CA ALA A 218 33.17 -12.30 -9.94
C ALA A 218 33.06 -13.84 -9.92
N ILE A 219 31.85 -14.39 -9.85
CA ILE A 219 31.59 -15.83 -9.95
C ILE A 219 31.95 -16.37 -11.33
N VAL A 220 31.59 -15.66 -12.40
CA VAL A 220 31.94 -16.01 -13.78
C VAL A 220 33.46 -16.07 -13.95
N GLN A 221 34.20 -15.08 -13.42
CA GLN A 221 35.68 -15.08 -13.46
C GLN A 221 36.27 -16.29 -12.73
N GLN A 222 35.77 -16.62 -11.53
CA GLN A 222 36.20 -17.82 -10.80
C GLN A 222 35.91 -19.13 -11.54
N ALA A 223 34.81 -19.17 -12.30
CA ALA A 223 34.43 -20.35 -13.07
C ALA A 223 35.26 -20.54 -14.35
N GLN A 224 36.01 -19.56 -14.83
CA GLN A 224 36.70 -19.63 -16.13
C GLN A 224 37.68 -20.82 -16.24
N SER A 225 38.37 -21.14 -15.15
CA SER A 225 39.34 -22.24 -15.07
C SER A 225 38.69 -23.63 -14.94
N LEU A 226 37.37 -23.69 -14.73
CA LEU A 226 36.64 -24.95 -14.61
C LEU A 226 36.26 -25.50 -15.99
N GLN A 227 36.22 -26.82 -16.10
CA GLN A 227 35.67 -27.49 -17.26
C GLN A 227 34.13 -27.44 -17.19
N PRO A 228 33.43 -27.24 -18.32
CA PRO A 228 31.98 -27.25 -18.35
C PRO A 228 31.40 -28.58 -17.84
N ASN A 229 30.31 -28.51 -17.08
CA ASN A 229 29.51 -29.68 -16.76
C ASN A 229 28.62 -30.06 -17.97
N GLU A 230 28.98 -31.14 -18.65
CA GLU A 230 28.25 -31.64 -19.82
C GLU A 230 26.84 -32.12 -19.46
N SER A 231 26.68 -32.67 -18.25
CA SER A 231 25.44 -33.31 -17.81
C SER A 231 24.39 -32.33 -17.27
N GLN A 232 24.80 -31.12 -16.87
CA GLN A 232 23.95 -30.23 -16.08
C GLN A 232 24.15 -28.76 -16.41
N THR A 233 23.04 -28.04 -16.64
CA THR A 233 23.03 -26.58 -16.76
C THR A 233 23.01 -25.90 -15.38
N LEU A 234 23.35 -24.61 -15.32
CA LEU A 234 23.28 -23.85 -14.06
C LEU A 234 21.86 -23.82 -13.49
N ALA A 235 20.83 -23.66 -14.33
CA ALA A 235 19.43 -23.73 -13.88
C ALA A 235 19.10 -25.08 -13.22
N GLN A 236 19.59 -26.19 -13.78
CA GLN A 236 19.40 -27.51 -13.18
C GLN A 236 20.18 -27.65 -11.86
N ALA A 237 21.39 -27.10 -11.76
CA ALA A 237 22.19 -27.12 -10.54
C ALA A 237 21.54 -26.34 -9.40
N ILE A 238 20.98 -25.16 -9.70
CA ILE A 238 20.19 -24.36 -8.76
C ILE A 238 18.95 -25.14 -8.27
N SER A 239 18.23 -25.78 -9.19
CA SER A 239 17.06 -26.60 -8.85
C SER A 239 17.41 -27.75 -7.90
N ILE A 240 18.51 -28.47 -8.15
CA ILE A 240 18.99 -29.53 -7.25
C ILE A 240 19.40 -28.96 -5.89
N LEU A 241 20.10 -27.82 -5.86
CA LEU A 241 20.49 -27.17 -4.61
C LEU A 241 19.26 -26.80 -3.76
N SER A 242 18.24 -26.20 -4.38
CA SER A 242 16.98 -25.83 -3.73
C SER A 242 16.25 -27.06 -3.17
N GLN A 243 16.14 -28.14 -3.94
CA GLN A 243 15.54 -29.40 -3.47
C GLN A 243 16.31 -30.00 -2.28
N ALA A 244 17.65 -29.95 -2.30
CA ALA A 244 18.48 -30.44 -1.22
C ALA A 244 18.31 -29.60 0.07
N GLN A 245 18.22 -28.28 -0.07
CA GLN A 245 17.94 -27.37 1.05
C GLN A 245 16.54 -27.62 1.65
N ASP A 246 15.53 -27.81 0.82
CA ASP A 246 14.18 -28.13 1.26
C ASP A 246 14.12 -29.50 1.96
N ALA A 247 14.81 -30.51 1.44
CA ALA A 247 14.91 -31.81 2.08
C ALA A 247 15.56 -31.71 3.46
N LYS A 248 16.69 -30.99 3.57
CA LYS A 248 17.38 -30.74 4.83
C LYS A 248 16.51 -29.98 5.83
N ARG A 249 15.73 -29.00 5.36
CA ARG A 249 14.79 -28.26 6.21
C ARG A 249 13.68 -29.18 6.73
N ARG A 250 13.13 -30.06 5.88
CA ARG A 250 12.11 -31.04 6.30
C ARG A 250 12.65 -32.01 7.33
N GLU A 251 13.87 -32.51 7.13
CA GLU A 251 14.55 -33.42 8.07
C GLU A 251 14.75 -32.76 9.44
N LEU A 252 15.20 -31.51 9.45
CA LEU A 252 15.38 -30.74 10.69
C LEU A 252 14.04 -30.51 11.40
N VAL A 253 12.99 -30.15 10.67
CA VAL A 253 11.65 -29.98 11.24
C VAL A 253 11.10 -31.32 11.75
N SER A 254 11.28 -32.42 11.04
CA SER A 254 10.83 -33.74 11.52
C SER A 254 11.57 -34.15 12.79
N GLY A 255 12.89 -33.93 12.86
CA GLY A 255 13.68 -34.20 14.07
C GLY A 255 13.22 -33.37 15.26
N GLN A 256 12.94 -32.08 15.05
CA GLN A 256 12.36 -31.20 16.09
C GLN A 256 10.97 -31.66 16.54
N VAL A 257 10.11 -32.09 15.62
CA VAL A 257 8.78 -32.61 15.95
C VAL A 257 8.87 -33.91 16.74
N GLU A 258 9.79 -34.81 16.40
CA GLU A 258 10.01 -36.05 17.15
C GLU A 258 10.55 -35.78 18.55
N GLN A 259 11.52 -34.88 18.68
CA GLN A 259 12.04 -34.46 19.98
C GLN A 259 10.93 -33.82 20.83
N ALA A 260 10.15 -32.90 20.26
CA ALA A 260 9.02 -32.27 20.94
C ALA A 260 7.96 -33.29 21.39
N LYS A 261 7.68 -34.31 20.57
CA LYS A 261 6.78 -35.42 20.95
C LYS A 261 7.34 -36.23 22.12
N LYS A 262 8.64 -36.54 22.11
CA LYS A 262 9.30 -37.29 23.19
C LYS A 262 9.26 -36.50 24.51
N GLU A 263 9.63 -35.23 24.48
CA GLU A 263 9.58 -34.35 25.65
C GLU A 263 8.15 -34.18 26.17
N ALA A 264 7.15 -34.08 25.29
CA ALA A 264 5.75 -34.01 25.68
C ALA A 264 5.27 -35.32 26.34
N ALA A 265 5.67 -36.48 25.81
CA ALA A 265 5.34 -37.79 26.37
C ALA A 265 5.98 -38.00 27.75
N GLU A 266 7.24 -37.59 27.93
CA GLU A 266 7.94 -37.66 29.22
C GLU A 266 7.28 -36.75 30.27
N LYS A 267 6.95 -35.50 29.91
CA LYS A 267 6.21 -34.58 30.79
C LYS A 267 4.85 -35.14 31.19
N LEU A 268 4.13 -35.74 30.24
CA LEU A 268 2.82 -36.34 30.51
C LEU A 268 2.94 -37.53 31.46
N ALA A 269 3.90 -38.44 31.23
CA ALA A 269 4.14 -39.58 32.10
C ALA A 269 4.55 -39.15 33.51
N ALA A 270 5.38 -38.12 33.64
CA ALA A 270 5.77 -37.55 34.94
C ALA A 270 4.56 -36.96 35.68
N GLN A 271 3.71 -36.18 34.99
CA GLN A 271 2.48 -35.63 35.57
C GLN A 271 1.52 -36.74 36.02
N GLU A 272 1.36 -37.82 35.23
CA GLU A 272 0.52 -38.95 35.62
C GLU A 272 1.07 -39.70 36.83
N ALA A 273 2.38 -39.89 36.92
CA ALA A 273 3.03 -40.52 38.07
C ALA A 273 2.88 -39.67 39.34
N GLU A 274 3.09 -38.35 39.25
CA GLU A 274 2.91 -37.41 40.36
C GLU A 274 1.45 -37.43 40.86
N ASN A 275 0.48 -37.39 39.94
CA ASN A 275 -0.93 -37.44 40.30
C ASN A 275 -1.32 -38.77 40.96
N ARG A 276 -0.80 -39.91 40.47
CA ARG A 276 -1.02 -41.21 41.11
C ARG A 276 -0.42 -41.27 42.52
N ALA A 277 0.77 -40.71 42.71
CA ALA A 277 1.40 -40.64 44.02
C ALA A 277 0.59 -39.80 45.01
N LYS A 278 0.08 -38.64 44.58
CA LYS A 278 -0.81 -37.79 45.40
C LYS A 278 -2.10 -38.51 45.80
N ILE A 279 -2.72 -39.25 44.89
CA ILE A 279 -3.92 -40.06 45.21
C ILE A 279 -3.58 -41.14 46.24
N ALA A 280 -2.52 -41.92 46.00
CA ALA A 280 -2.13 -43.00 46.90
C ALA A 280 -1.75 -42.50 48.31
N GLU A 281 -1.08 -41.35 48.40
CA GLU A 281 -0.74 -40.72 49.67
C GLU A 281 -1.98 -40.23 50.42
N ALA A 282 -2.93 -39.61 49.71
CA ALA A 282 -4.21 -39.18 50.30
C ALA A 282 -5.02 -40.38 50.83
N GLU A 283 -5.09 -41.47 50.06
CA GLU A 283 -5.75 -42.72 50.48
C GLU A 283 -5.07 -43.34 51.71
N ARG A 284 -3.73 -43.36 51.76
CA ARG A 284 -2.99 -43.88 52.91
C ARG A 284 -3.21 -43.03 54.16
N LYS A 285 -3.16 -41.71 54.05
CA LYS A 285 -3.45 -40.78 55.16
C LYS A 285 -4.87 -40.94 55.68
N ALA A 286 -5.86 -41.16 54.80
CA ALA A 286 -7.22 -41.44 55.22
C ALA A 286 -7.35 -42.76 56.00
N ALA A 287 -6.60 -43.80 55.59
CA ALA A 287 -6.60 -45.10 56.28
C ALA A 287 -5.89 -45.07 57.65
N GLU A 288 -4.91 -44.18 57.83
CA GLU A 288 -4.15 -44.02 59.08
C GLU A 288 -4.88 -43.14 60.13
N MET A 289 -5.84 -42.30 59.73
CA MET A 289 -6.61 -41.45 60.66
C MET A 289 -7.85 -42.18 61.22
N VAL A 290 -7.86 -42.44 62.54
CA VAL A 290 -9.02 -42.99 63.25
C VAL A 290 -9.91 -41.85 63.75
N GLY A 291 -10.98 -41.57 63.01
CA GLY A 291 -12.01 -40.57 63.34
C GLY A 291 -12.89 -40.24 62.14
N ASP A 292 -14.20 -40.49 62.25
CA ASP A 292 -15.16 -40.52 61.12
C ASP A 292 -15.18 -39.23 60.28
N GLU A 293 -14.96 -38.06 60.88
CA GLU A 293 -15.14 -36.78 60.18
C GLU A 293 -13.89 -36.35 59.38
N THR A 294 -12.68 -36.58 59.91
CA THR A 294 -11.43 -36.21 59.22
C THR A 294 -11.08 -37.22 58.13
N ALA A 295 -11.30 -38.52 58.37
CA ALA A 295 -11.13 -39.56 57.36
C ALA A 295 -12.14 -39.39 56.20
N ALA A 296 -13.39 -39.03 56.49
CA ALA A 296 -14.39 -38.75 55.46
C ALA A 296 -14.02 -37.54 54.58
N LYS A 297 -13.45 -36.48 55.17
CA LYS A 297 -13.00 -35.29 54.42
C LYS A 297 -11.85 -35.61 53.47
N ILE A 298 -10.85 -36.37 53.92
CA ILE A 298 -9.72 -36.77 53.08
C ILE A 298 -10.17 -37.70 51.94
N LEU A 299 -11.11 -38.63 52.20
CA LEU A 299 -11.71 -39.47 51.16
C LEU A 299 -12.54 -38.67 50.15
N ALA A 300 -13.23 -37.62 50.60
CA ALA A 300 -13.96 -36.71 49.71
C ALA A 300 -13.00 -35.92 48.81
N ASP A 301 -11.89 -35.41 49.37
CA ASP A 301 -10.86 -34.70 48.61
C ASP A 301 -10.19 -35.62 47.58
N ALA A 302 -9.85 -36.87 47.94
CA ALA A 302 -9.30 -37.86 47.02
C ALA A 302 -10.27 -38.21 45.88
N LYS A 303 -11.58 -38.32 46.18
CA LYS A 303 -12.62 -38.51 45.15
C LYS A 303 -12.76 -37.29 44.23
N SER A 304 -12.65 -36.08 44.77
CA SER A 304 -12.69 -34.83 43.98
C SER A 304 -11.49 -34.77 43.02
N ILE A 305 -10.28 -35.02 43.51
CA ILE A 305 -9.06 -35.06 42.68
C ILE A 305 -9.18 -36.12 41.58
N LYS A 306 -9.71 -37.31 41.89
CA LYS A 306 -9.94 -38.35 40.89
C LYS A 306 -10.96 -37.92 39.84
N ALA A 307 -12.07 -37.31 40.24
CA ALA A 307 -13.09 -36.80 39.32
C ALA A 307 -12.53 -35.69 38.40
N GLU A 308 -11.70 -34.80 38.94
CA GLU A 308 -11.02 -33.75 38.15
C GLU A 308 -10.04 -34.36 37.12
N ILE A 309 -9.29 -35.40 37.49
CA ILE A 309 -8.40 -36.11 36.57
C ILE A 309 -9.20 -36.81 35.46
N ASP A 310 -10.29 -37.49 35.80
CA ASP A 310 -11.13 -38.18 34.82
C ASP A 310 -11.83 -37.18 33.88
N ALA A 311 -12.29 -36.03 34.41
CA ALA A 311 -12.81 -34.93 33.60
C ALA A 311 -11.75 -34.35 32.67
N ALA A 312 -10.52 -34.12 33.16
CA ALA A 312 -9.41 -33.63 32.35
C ALA A 312 -9.02 -34.63 31.25
N LYS A 313 -9.03 -35.94 31.53
CA LYS A 313 -8.82 -37.00 30.53
C LYS A 313 -9.92 -37.02 29.48
N ALA A 314 -11.19 -36.87 29.88
CA ALA A 314 -12.31 -36.80 28.95
C ALA A 314 -12.21 -35.58 28.02
N VAL A 315 -11.84 -34.41 28.56
CA VAL A 315 -11.61 -33.19 27.77
C VAL A 315 -10.47 -33.38 26.78
N ARG A 316 -9.35 -34.00 27.21
CA ARG A 316 -8.21 -34.31 26.31
C ARG A 316 -8.59 -35.29 25.21
N ALA A 317 -9.27 -36.38 25.55
CA ALA A 317 -9.74 -37.37 24.58
C ALA A 317 -10.71 -36.73 23.56
N ALA A 318 -11.60 -35.85 24.00
CA ALA A 318 -12.49 -35.09 23.12
C ALA A 318 -11.72 -34.14 22.20
N ALA A 319 -10.70 -33.45 22.72
CA ALA A 319 -9.84 -32.56 21.93
C ALA A 319 -9.03 -33.34 20.88
N GLU A 320 -8.50 -34.51 21.23
CA GLU A 320 -7.79 -35.40 20.30
C GLU A 320 -8.72 -35.94 19.21
N ALA A 321 -9.92 -36.41 19.59
CA ALA A 321 -10.93 -36.86 18.63
C ALA A 321 -11.32 -35.74 17.66
N LYS A 322 -11.52 -34.51 18.16
CA LYS A 322 -11.78 -33.33 17.33
C LYS A 322 -10.61 -33.02 16.40
N ALA A 323 -9.37 -33.07 16.90
CA ALA A 323 -8.18 -32.83 16.08
C ALA A 323 -8.01 -33.88 14.97
N GLN A 324 -8.31 -35.15 15.26
CA GLN A 324 -8.34 -36.21 14.24
C GLN A 324 -9.43 -35.94 13.19
N LEU A 325 -10.63 -35.57 13.62
CA LEU A 325 -11.73 -35.23 12.72
C LEU A 325 -11.39 -34.06 11.79
N VAL A 326 -10.70 -33.03 12.29
CA VAL A 326 -10.20 -31.89 11.48
C VAL A 326 -9.17 -32.34 10.44
N ARG A 327 -8.25 -33.24 10.80
CA ARG A 327 -7.27 -33.78 9.84
C ARG A 327 -7.95 -34.59 8.74
N GLU A 328 -8.92 -35.41 9.10
CA GLU A 328 -9.71 -36.18 8.13
C GLU A 328 -10.51 -35.26 7.22
N TYR A 329 -11.16 -34.23 7.77
CA TYR A 329 -11.88 -33.22 7.00
C TYR A 329 -10.98 -32.53 5.99
N ASN A 330 -9.79 -32.06 6.41
CA ASN A 330 -8.85 -31.39 5.52
C ASN A 330 -8.34 -32.31 4.40
N ARG A 331 -8.09 -33.59 4.71
CA ARG A 331 -7.71 -34.60 3.72
C ARG A 331 -8.84 -34.86 2.70
N GLU A 332 -10.08 -34.89 3.18
CA GLU A 332 -11.27 -35.20 2.36
C GLU A 332 -11.91 -33.94 1.75
N LEU A 333 -11.38 -32.75 2.03
CA LEU A 333 -11.95 -31.45 1.64
C LEU A 333 -12.29 -31.33 0.14
N PRO A 334 -11.46 -31.81 -0.81
CA PRO A 334 -11.83 -31.78 -2.23
C PRO A 334 -13.12 -32.56 -2.52
N GLN A 335 -13.27 -33.74 -1.92
CA GLN A 335 -14.47 -34.58 -2.08
C GLN A 335 -15.66 -33.96 -1.36
N VAL A 336 -15.48 -33.44 -0.15
CA VAL A 336 -16.52 -32.72 0.59
C VAL A 336 -17.09 -31.58 -0.27
N LYS A 337 -16.24 -30.76 -0.88
CA LYS A 337 -16.68 -29.67 -1.77
C LYS A 337 -17.41 -30.18 -3.01
N GLN A 338 -16.94 -31.26 -3.62
CA GLN A 338 -17.56 -31.87 -4.80
C GLN A 338 -18.96 -32.43 -4.50
N TYR A 339 -19.11 -33.20 -3.42
CA TYR A 339 -20.36 -33.87 -3.09
C TYR A 339 -21.37 -32.98 -2.37
N LEU A 340 -20.90 -31.96 -1.64
CA LEU A 340 -21.77 -31.09 -0.84
C LEU A 340 -22.02 -29.71 -1.47
N GLN A 341 -21.64 -29.46 -2.72
CA GLN A 341 -21.84 -28.15 -3.35
C GLN A 341 -23.27 -27.61 -3.20
N ALA A 342 -24.28 -28.50 -3.31
CA ALA A 342 -25.69 -28.22 -3.09
C ALA A 342 -26.02 -27.66 -1.70
N PHE A 343 -25.15 -27.82 -0.72
CA PHE A 343 -25.35 -27.39 0.66
C PHE A 343 -24.37 -26.29 1.09
N LEU A 344 -23.18 -26.23 0.48
CA LEU A 344 -22.13 -25.24 0.82
C LEU A 344 -22.29 -23.90 0.13
N ALA A 345 -22.89 -23.87 -1.06
CA ALA A 345 -23.07 -22.63 -1.80
C ALA A 345 -24.10 -21.71 -1.12
N ASP A 346 -23.99 -20.41 -1.38
CA ASP A 346 -24.96 -19.45 -0.89
C ASP A 346 -26.31 -19.61 -1.59
N GLY A 347 -27.36 -19.80 -0.79
CA GLY A 347 -28.74 -19.89 -1.25
C GLY A 347 -29.70 -19.39 -0.18
N ARG A 348 -30.94 -19.12 -0.55
CA ARG A 348 -32.01 -18.69 0.36
C ARG A 348 -32.85 -19.86 0.86
N LYS A 349 -32.97 -20.92 0.05
CA LYS A 349 -33.70 -22.13 0.48
C LYS A 349 -32.88 -22.89 1.52
N LEU A 350 -33.49 -23.75 2.35
CA LEU A 350 -32.80 -24.51 3.41
C LEU A 350 -32.19 -23.64 4.55
N ARG A 351 -32.67 -22.41 4.71
CA ARG A 351 -32.33 -21.51 5.82
C ARG A 351 -33.60 -20.92 6.42
N THR A 352 -33.54 -20.59 7.71
CA THR A 352 -34.61 -19.87 8.40
C THR A 352 -34.59 -18.38 8.07
N ALA A 353 -33.41 -17.80 7.80
CA ALA A 353 -33.24 -16.39 7.43
C ALA A 353 -31.97 -16.14 6.59
N GLY A 354 -32.06 -15.15 5.71
CA GLY A 354 -30.95 -14.66 4.87
C GLY A 354 -30.53 -15.59 3.74
N SER A 355 -29.49 -15.20 2.99
CA SER A 355 -28.78 -16.05 2.04
C SER A 355 -27.50 -16.60 2.67
N GLY A 356 -27.15 -17.84 2.32
CA GLY A 356 -25.87 -18.45 2.70
C GLY A 356 -25.89 -19.98 2.59
N PRO A 357 -24.91 -20.67 3.20
CA PRO A 357 -24.90 -22.13 3.24
C PRO A 357 -26.16 -22.70 3.92
N ALA A 358 -26.49 -23.95 3.59
CA ALA A 358 -27.63 -24.66 4.18
C ALA A 358 -27.47 -24.82 5.69
N SER A 359 -28.59 -24.81 6.43
CA SER A 359 -28.60 -25.03 7.88
C SER A 359 -28.54 -26.51 8.21
N LEU A 360 -27.57 -26.92 9.03
CA LEU A 360 -27.42 -28.30 9.48
C LEU A 360 -28.66 -28.73 10.29
N SER A 361 -29.14 -27.89 11.21
CA SER A 361 -30.36 -28.19 11.97
C SER A 361 -31.60 -28.35 11.08
N TYR A 362 -31.69 -27.60 9.97
CA TYR A 362 -32.76 -27.80 8.98
C TYR A 362 -32.68 -29.17 8.29
N LEU A 363 -31.48 -29.59 7.86
CA LEU A 363 -31.26 -30.91 7.25
C LEU A 363 -31.60 -32.04 8.22
N VAL A 364 -31.19 -31.91 9.49
CA VAL A 364 -31.53 -32.87 10.56
C VAL A 364 -33.03 -32.90 10.82
N GLY A 365 -33.68 -31.75 10.95
CA GLY A 365 -35.13 -31.64 11.22
C GLY A 365 -36.01 -32.21 10.11
N LYS A 366 -35.49 -32.31 8.88
CA LYS A 366 -36.15 -32.99 7.76
C LYS A 366 -35.91 -34.50 7.73
N GLY A 367 -34.97 -35.02 8.52
CA GLY A 367 -34.58 -36.43 8.51
C GLY A 367 -33.58 -36.79 7.41
N ALA A 368 -33.04 -35.80 6.68
CA ALA A 368 -32.10 -36.00 5.57
C ALA A 368 -30.77 -36.64 6.01
N LEU A 369 -30.42 -36.55 7.30
CA LEU A 369 -29.21 -37.14 7.87
C LEU A 369 -29.47 -38.47 8.59
N THR A 370 -30.68 -39.03 8.49
CA THR A 370 -30.96 -40.38 8.99
C THR A 370 -30.38 -41.41 8.01
N PRO A 371 -29.54 -42.37 8.44
CA PRO A 371 -28.91 -43.35 7.56
C PRO A 371 -29.92 -44.43 7.12
N SER A 372 -30.88 -44.03 6.28
CA SER A 372 -31.96 -44.84 5.75
C SER A 372 -32.32 -44.38 4.34
N ASN A 373 -33.01 -45.23 3.57
CA ASN A 373 -33.48 -44.87 2.22
C ASN A 373 -34.34 -43.60 2.22
N THR A 374 -35.23 -43.45 3.21
CA THR A 374 -36.03 -42.23 3.39
C THR A 374 -35.16 -41.00 3.65
N GLY A 375 -34.08 -41.13 4.43
CA GLY A 375 -33.14 -40.04 4.65
C GLY A 375 -32.37 -39.65 3.39
N LEU A 376 -31.99 -40.63 2.55
CA LEU A 376 -31.35 -40.38 1.25
C LEU A 376 -32.30 -39.69 0.26
N GLU A 377 -33.57 -40.13 0.20
CA GLU A 377 -34.61 -39.49 -0.61
C GLU A 377 -34.84 -38.03 -0.20
N GLU A 378 -34.92 -37.77 1.11
CA GLU A 378 -35.06 -36.41 1.62
C GLU A 378 -33.81 -35.57 1.32
N LEU A 379 -32.61 -36.11 1.52
CA LEU A 379 -31.37 -35.39 1.21
C LEU A 379 -31.30 -35.00 -0.27
N LEU A 380 -31.68 -35.91 -1.17
CA LEU A 380 -31.74 -35.64 -2.60
C LEU A 380 -32.81 -34.59 -2.95
N SER A 381 -33.99 -34.70 -2.34
CA SER A 381 -35.08 -33.74 -2.49
C SER A 381 -34.64 -32.31 -2.09
N LEU A 382 -33.99 -32.17 -0.93
CA LEU A 382 -33.47 -30.90 -0.44
C LEU A 382 -32.29 -30.38 -1.29
N GLY A 383 -31.40 -31.26 -1.75
CA GLY A 383 -30.23 -30.90 -2.53
C GLY A 383 -30.53 -30.57 -4.01
N SER A 384 -31.71 -30.96 -4.51
CA SER A 384 -32.08 -30.80 -5.93
C SER A 384 -33.40 -30.06 -6.15
N TYR A 385 -34.53 -30.60 -5.68
CA TYR A 385 -35.86 -30.07 -6.00
C TYR A 385 -36.19 -28.79 -5.22
N TYR A 386 -35.91 -28.79 -3.90
CA TYR A 386 -36.12 -27.63 -3.03
C TYR A 386 -34.88 -26.75 -2.89
N ASN A 387 -33.92 -26.86 -3.82
CA ASN A 387 -32.67 -26.12 -3.76
C ASN A 387 -32.62 -24.99 -4.78
N ASP A 388 -32.01 -23.88 -4.41
CA ASP A 388 -31.65 -22.77 -5.29
C ASP A 388 -30.13 -22.70 -5.56
N ARG A 389 -29.38 -23.69 -5.07
CA ARG A 389 -27.91 -23.79 -5.19
C ARG A 389 -27.49 -24.72 -6.35
N PRO A 390 -26.23 -24.60 -6.83
CA PRO A 390 -25.66 -25.57 -7.76
C PRO A 390 -25.64 -26.98 -7.15
N ARG A 391 -26.13 -27.98 -7.89
CA ARG A 391 -26.32 -29.36 -7.39
C ARG A 391 -25.01 -30.11 -7.10
N GLY A 392 -23.92 -29.73 -7.76
CA GLY A 392 -22.65 -30.45 -7.69
C GLY A 392 -22.78 -31.90 -8.15
N ALA A 393 -22.28 -32.84 -7.34
CA ALA A 393 -22.34 -34.27 -7.64
C ALA A 393 -23.71 -34.92 -7.42
N LEU A 394 -24.72 -34.19 -6.88
CA LEU A 394 -26.05 -34.76 -6.69
C LEU A 394 -26.77 -34.95 -8.03
N PRO A 395 -27.44 -36.10 -8.22
CA PRO A 395 -28.21 -36.35 -9.44
C PRO A 395 -29.45 -35.44 -9.51
N GLU A 396 -29.98 -35.24 -10.71
CA GLU A 396 -31.25 -34.56 -10.89
C GLU A 396 -32.39 -35.31 -10.20
N PHE A 397 -33.27 -34.56 -9.52
CA PHE A 397 -34.48 -35.10 -8.93
C PHE A 397 -35.48 -35.41 -10.05
N PHE A 398 -35.70 -36.69 -10.32
CA PHE A 398 -36.84 -37.16 -11.08
C PHE A 398 -37.89 -37.59 -10.07
N TYR A 399 -39.15 -37.16 -10.22
CA TYR A 399 -40.25 -37.58 -9.36
C TYR A 399 -40.19 -39.10 -9.17
N PHE A 400 -39.84 -39.52 -7.96
CA PHE A 400 -39.80 -40.92 -7.58
C PHE A 400 -41.23 -41.45 -7.61
N ASN A 401 -41.64 -42.02 -8.75
CA ASN A 401 -42.50 -43.19 -8.62
C ASN A 401 -41.62 -44.24 -7.92
N SER A 402 -41.89 -44.41 -6.63
CA SER A 402 -41.43 -45.50 -5.79
C SER A 402 -41.27 -46.78 -6.60
N VAL A 403 -40.22 -47.56 -6.32
CA VAL A 403 -39.85 -48.83 -6.97
C VAL A 403 -38.83 -48.68 -8.11
N ASN A 404 -37.59 -48.35 -7.75
CA ASN A 404 -36.35 -49.01 -8.20
C ASN A 404 -35.13 -48.07 -8.08
N VAL A 405 -34.78 -47.75 -6.82
CA VAL A 405 -33.45 -47.26 -6.43
C VAL A 405 -32.39 -48.38 -6.53
N THR A 406 -32.71 -49.48 -7.22
CA THR A 406 -31.85 -50.65 -7.42
C THR A 406 -31.14 -50.64 -8.78
N GLY A 407 -31.46 -49.70 -9.67
CA GLY A 407 -31.00 -49.74 -11.08
C GLY A 407 -29.81 -48.85 -11.45
N LYS A 408 -29.35 -47.94 -10.59
CA LYS A 408 -28.22 -47.03 -10.89
C LYS A 408 -27.35 -46.79 -9.65
N ASN A 409 -26.61 -47.82 -9.24
CA ASN A 409 -25.75 -47.86 -8.04
C ASN A 409 -24.90 -46.58 -7.87
N ASP A 410 -24.33 -46.05 -8.96
CA ASP A 410 -23.42 -44.89 -8.90
C ASP A 410 -24.12 -43.58 -8.45
N LYS A 411 -25.41 -43.42 -8.74
CA LYS A 411 -26.16 -42.20 -8.36
C LYS A 411 -26.52 -42.18 -6.87
N ILE A 412 -26.77 -43.36 -6.30
CA ILE A 412 -27.07 -43.52 -4.87
C ILE A 412 -25.80 -43.37 -4.06
N ALA A 413 -24.68 -43.93 -4.55
CA ALA A 413 -23.38 -43.77 -3.92
C ALA A 413 -22.99 -42.30 -3.71
N ALA A 414 -23.34 -41.41 -4.63
CA ALA A 414 -23.10 -39.97 -4.47
C ALA A 414 -23.91 -39.34 -3.35
N ILE A 415 -25.19 -39.73 -3.19
CA ILE A 415 -26.09 -39.24 -2.15
C ILE A 415 -25.67 -39.81 -0.79
N GLU A 416 -25.36 -41.11 -0.73
CA GLU A 416 -24.82 -41.77 0.46
C GLU A 416 -23.53 -41.10 0.92
N LYS A 417 -22.63 -40.79 -0.03
CA LYS A 417 -21.37 -40.11 0.29
C LYS A 417 -21.59 -38.70 0.81
N ALA A 418 -22.51 -37.94 0.20
CA ALA A 418 -22.91 -36.63 0.71
C ALA A 418 -23.52 -36.75 2.13
N GLN A 419 -24.39 -37.72 2.37
CA GLN A 419 -24.98 -37.96 3.68
C GLN A 419 -23.92 -38.31 4.72
N GLN A 420 -22.98 -39.19 4.38
CA GLN A 420 -21.86 -39.56 5.25
C GLN A 420 -21.01 -38.34 5.62
N PHE A 421 -20.68 -37.46 4.66
CA PHE A 421 -19.93 -36.24 4.96
C PHE A 421 -20.70 -35.28 5.84
N LEU A 422 -22.00 -35.10 5.62
CA LEU A 422 -22.85 -34.25 6.47
C LEU A 422 -23.00 -34.80 7.89
N ILE A 423 -23.16 -36.12 8.04
CA ILE A 423 -23.21 -36.77 9.37
C ILE A 423 -21.86 -36.65 10.08
N LYS A 424 -20.76 -36.93 9.37
CA LYS A 424 -19.42 -37.00 9.97
C LYS A 424 -18.81 -35.62 10.24
N PHE A 425 -18.97 -34.67 9.33
CA PHE A 425 -18.31 -33.37 9.38
C PHE A 425 -19.28 -32.20 9.60
N GLY A 426 -20.59 -32.42 9.65
CA GLY A 426 -21.60 -31.35 9.71
C GLY A 426 -21.34 -30.33 10.82
N GLU A 427 -21.14 -30.79 12.06
CA GLU A 427 -20.86 -29.91 13.21
C GLU A 427 -19.57 -29.10 13.01
N LEU A 428 -18.49 -29.74 12.56
CA LEU A 428 -17.23 -29.06 12.25
C LEU A 428 -17.41 -28.01 11.13
N MET A 429 -18.26 -28.31 10.16
CA MET A 429 -18.56 -27.42 9.04
C MET A 429 -19.38 -26.20 9.47
N VAL A 430 -20.24 -26.34 10.48
CA VAL A 430 -20.94 -25.22 11.15
C VAL A 430 -19.94 -24.36 11.91
N GLU A 431 -19.04 -24.96 12.69
CA GLU A 431 -17.98 -24.23 13.40
C GLU A 431 -17.10 -23.42 12.44
N ASN A 432 -16.78 -23.98 11.27
CA ASN A 432 -15.97 -23.33 10.23
C ASN A 432 -16.78 -22.36 9.32
N GLY A 433 -18.08 -22.19 9.55
CA GLY A 433 -18.95 -21.31 8.75
C GLY A 433 -19.24 -21.79 7.33
N THR A 434 -18.91 -23.03 7.01
CA THR A 434 -19.19 -23.67 5.70
C THR A 434 -20.58 -24.30 5.61
N LEU A 435 -21.22 -24.49 6.76
CA LEU A 435 -22.66 -24.71 6.91
C LEU A 435 -23.22 -23.70 7.91
N ALA A 436 -24.52 -23.42 7.84
CA ALA A 436 -25.20 -22.67 8.87
C ALA A 436 -25.64 -23.62 10.01
N LYS A 437 -25.79 -23.05 11.21
CA LYS A 437 -26.32 -23.79 12.36
C LYS A 437 -27.79 -24.18 12.14
#